data_AF-A0A8S3ULJ9-F1
#
_entry.id   AF-A0A8S3ULJ9-F1
#
_cell.length_a   1.000
_cell.length_b   1.000
_cell.length_c   1.000
_cell.angle_alpha   90.00
_cell.angle_beta   90.00
_cell.angle_gamma   90.00
#
_symmetry.space_group_name_H-M   'P 1'
#
loop_
_entity.id
_entity.type
_entity.pdbx_description
1 polymer ?
#
loop_
_entity_poly.entity_id
_entity_poly.type
_entity_poly.pdbx_seq_one_letter_code
_entity_poly.pdbx_strand_id
1 'polypeptide(L)'
;MFLQFNVNKDHRDYLRFVWWKDDTLHEDPINVHLFGAASSPGCANFGLKRVADDYEDEFGSDISDFLRNNFYVDDGLKSVTSIDDAVNLVKRSREMCNKVGLKLHKFQSNSKELLNLIPIEDRAKDLKNLDLLNDKLPITKTLGIQWCIESDSFQFRIELTNKPLTGRGILSTLSSMYEFFLLSYFWVNRFYKNVVAIKLIGTNRLLKFC
;
A
#
# COMPACT_ATOMS: atom_id res chain seq x y z
N MET A 1 7.00 1.49 -2.68
CA MET A 1 7.84 0.40 -2.16
C MET A 1 8.88 0.00 -3.19
N PHE A 2 8.46 -0.17 -4.46
CA PHE A 2 9.28 -0.71 -5.55
C PHE A 2 10.59 0.02 -5.84
N LEU A 3 10.59 1.36 -5.80
CA LEU A 3 11.77 2.18 -6.12
C LEU A 3 12.95 2.00 -5.15
N GLN A 4 12.76 1.31 -4.01
CA GLN A 4 13.84 1.01 -3.07
C GLN A 4 14.59 -0.29 -3.41
N PHE A 5 14.08 -1.08 -4.37
CA PHE A 5 14.67 -2.34 -4.78
C PHE A 5 15.36 -2.18 -6.13
N ASN A 6 16.67 -2.44 -6.16
CA ASN A 6 17.45 -2.42 -7.39
C ASN A 6 17.10 -3.62 -8.27
N VAL A 7 17.05 -3.37 -9.58
CA VAL A 7 16.92 -4.41 -10.60
C VAL A 7 18.33 -4.95 -10.89
N ASN A 8 18.43 -6.28 -11.05
CA ASN A 8 19.66 -6.93 -11.47
C ASN A 8 20.17 -6.28 -12.77
N LYS A 9 21.49 -6.01 -12.85
CA LYS A 9 22.12 -5.32 -13.98
C LYS A 9 21.74 -5.94 -15.31
N ASP A 10 21.71 -7.27 -15.38
CA ASP A 10 21.37 -8.04 -16.59
C ASP A 10 19.93 -7.80 -17.08
N HIS A 11 19.04 -7.28 -16.22
CA HIS A 11 17.63 -7.08 -16.53
C HIS A 11 17.24 -5.60 -16.73
N ARG A 12 18.14 -4.65 -16.48
CA ARG A 12 17.80 -3.21 -16.50
C ARG A 12 17.43 -2.70 -17.89
N ASP A 13 18.02 -3.27 -18.93
CA ASP A 13 17.72 -2.91 -20.31
C ASP A 13 16.28 -3.25 -20.71
N TYR A 14 15.66 -4.26 -20.10
CA TYR A 14 14.23 -4.57 -20.33
C TYR A 14 13.27 -3.55 -19.72
N LEU A 15 13.78 -2.66 -18.86
CA LEU A 15 13.00 -1.62 -18.17
C LEU A 15 13.33 -0.22 -18.68
N ARG A 16 13.96 -0.13 -19.86
CA ARG A 16 14.28 1.14 -20.52
C ARG A 16 13.01 1.89 -20.86
N PHE A 17 12.96 3.17 -20.50
CA PHE A 17 11.92 4.06 -20.98
C PHE A 17 12.47 4.95 -22.08
N VAL A 18 11.63 5.18 -23.08
CA VAL A 18 11.93 6.01 -24.24
C VAL A 18 11.05 7.25 -24.16
N TRP A 19 11.64 8.43 -24.31
CA TRP A 19 10.92 9.69 -24.21
C TRP A 19 11.47 10.73 -25.18
N TRP A 20 10.67 11.74 -25.50
CA TRP A 20 11.04 12.79 -26.46
C TRP A 20 11.25 14.11 -25.74
N LYS A 21 12.31 14.82 -26.11
CA LYS A 21 12.56 16.22 -25.72
C LYS A 21 13.01 17.00 -26.94
N ASP A 22 12.29 18.06 -27.28
CA ASP A 22 12.65 18.93 -28.41
C ASP A 22 12.93 18.12 -29.70
N ASP A 23 12.01 17.21 -30.04
CA ASP A 23 12.10 16.25 -31.17
C ASP A 23 13.31 15.30 -31.16
N THR A 24 14.03 15.22 -30.04
CA THR A 24 15.13 14.28 -29.82
C THR A 24 14.65 13.10 -28.99
N LEU A 25 14.97 11.88 -29.45
CA LEU A 25 14.68 10.65 -28.73
C LEU A 25 15.73 10.44 -27.62
N HIS A 26 15.26 10.23 -26.41
CA HIS A 26 16.07 9.90 -25.24
C HIS A 26 15.72 8.52 -24.70
N GLU A 27 16.74 7.83 -24.21
CA GLU A 27 16.64 6.47 -23.68
C GLU A 27 17.42 6.38 -22.38
N ASP A 28 16.75 6.00 -21.30
CA ASP A 28 17.38 5.87 -19.99
C ASP A 28 16.98 4.52 -19.34
N PRO A 29 17.95 3.68 -18.93
CA PRO A 29 17.64 2.44 -18.22
C PRO A 29 17.19 2.74 -16.79
N ILE A 30 16.11 2.09 -16.35
CA ILE A 30 15.64 2.20 -14.97
C ILE A 30 16.35 1.16 -14.11
N ASN A 31 17.09 1.63 -13.11
CA ASN A 31 17.90 0.78 -12.23
C ASN A 31 17.11 0.11 -11.08
N VAL A 32 15.85 0.48 -10.90
CA VAL A 32 14.99 0.07 -9.78
C VAL A 32 13.68 -0.51 -10.26
N HIS A 33 13.00 -1.28 -9.41
CA HIS A 33 11.70 -1.83 -9.74
C HIS A 33 10.67 -0.70 -9.88
N LEU A 34 10.09 -0.56 -11.09
CA LEU A 34 9.10 0.47 -11.43
C LEU A 34 7.66 0.01 -11.24
N PHE A 35 6.76 0.97 -11.08
CA PHE A 35 5.31 0.74 -11.07
C PHE A 35 4.83 0.33 -12.48
N GLY A 36 3.94 -0.65 -12.54
CA GLY A 36 3.35 -1.13 -13.80
C GLY A 36 4.12 -2.28 -14.48
N ALA A 37 5.36 -2.55 -14.08
CA ALA A 37 6.04 -3.77 -14.49
C ALA A 37 5.49 -4.98 -13.71
N ALA A 38 5.07 -6.03 -14.43
CA ALA A 38 4.45 -7.21 -13.83
C ALA A 38 5.33 -7.93 -12.80
N SER A 39 6.66 -7.87 -12.94
CA SER A 39 7.62 -8.51 -12.03
C SER A 39 7.92 -7.69 -10.77
N SER A 40 7.70 -6.38 -10.77
CA SER A 40 8.05 -5.49 -9.66
C SER A 40 7.36 -5.82 -8.34
N PRO A 41 6.04 -6.11 -8.30
CA PRO A 41 5.35 -6.53 -7.08
C PRO A 41 5.99 -7.76 -6.43
N GLY A 42 6.33 -8.78 -7.22
CA GLY A 42 6.93 -10.01 -6.71
C GLY A 42 8.30 -9.78 -6.09
N CYS A 43 9.17 -9.03 -6.78
CA CYS A 43 10.52 -8.74 -6.31
C CYS A 43 10.52 -7.88 -5.05
N ALA A 44 9.67 -6.86 -4.99
CA ALA A 44 9.59 -5.99 -3.82
C ALA A 44 8.95 -6.68 -2.61
N ASN A 45 7.95 -7.55 -2.82
CA ASN A 45 7.39 -8.38 -1.76
C ASN A 45 8.40 -9.38 -1.23
N PHE A 46 9.22 -9.98 -2.10
CA PHE A 46 10.32 -10.81 -1.67
C PHE A 46 11.30 -10.02 -0.79
N GLY A 47 11.67 -8.82 -1.21
CA GLY A 47 12.51 -7.93 -0.41
C GLY A 47 11.88 -7.58 0.94
N LEU A 48 10.58 -7.27 1.00
CA LEU A 48 9.87 -7.00 2.26
C LEU A 48 9.86 -8.23 3.20
N LYS A 49 9.65 -9.43 2.66
CA LYS A 49 9.73 -10.68 3.43
C LYS A 49 11.14 -10.94 3.95
N ARG A 50 12.16 -10.64 3.14
CA ARG A 50 13.55 -10.76 3.55
C ARG A 50 13.89 -9.83 4.72
N VAL A 51 13.34 -8.62 4.73
CA VAL A 51 13.46 -7.69 5.87
C VAL A 51 12.83 -8.28 7.13
N ALA A 52 11.68 -8.94 7.01
CA ALA A 52 11.06 -9.62 8.14
C ALA A 52 11.99 -10.71 8.69
N ASP A 53 12.55 -11.56 7.82
CA ASP A 53 13.42 -12.66 8.24
C ASP A 53 14.76 -12.16 8.84
N ASP A 54 15.37 -11.13 8.25
CA ASP A 54 16.68 -10.61 8.70
C ASP A 54 16.61 -9.90 10.06
N TYR A 55 15.44 -9.37 10.45
CA TYR A 55 15.25 -8.58 11.66
C TYR A 55 14.28 -9.22 12.67
N GLU A 56 13.91 -10.49 12.49
CA GLU A 56 12.95 -11.20 13.34
C GLU A 56 13.45 -11.30 14.79
N ASP A 57 14.72 -11.62 15.00
CA ASP A 57 15.30 -11.74 16.35
C ASP A 57 15.31 -10.39 17.11
N GLU A 58 15.48 -9.26 16.40
CA GLU A 58 15.51 -7.92 17.01
C GLU A 58 14.10 -7.39 17.30
N PHE A 59 13.14 -7.65 16.42
CA PHE A 59 11.82 -7.03 16.45
C PHE A 59 10.68 -7.99 16.75
N GLY A 60 10.93 -9.28 16.97
CA GLY A 60 9.92 -10.28 17.31
C GLY A 60 9.16 -10.87 16.12
N SER A 61 8.64 -12.08 16.33
CA SER A 61 7.90 -12.83 15.32
C SER A 61 6.56 -12.18 14.96
N ASP A 62 5.92 -11.45 15.88
CA ASP A 62 4.66 -10.75 15.66
C ASP A 62 4.75 -9.69 14.56
N ILE A 63 5.86 -8.93 14.54
CA ILE A 63 6.11 -7.90 13.52
C ILE A 63 6.57 -8.55 12.21
N SER A 64 7.40 -9.58 12.29
CA SER A 64 7.87 -10.33 11.13
C SER A 64 6.71 -11.00 10.39
N ASP A 65 5.78 -11.61 11.13
CA ASP A 65 4.57 -12.22 10.58
C ASP A 65 3.65 -11.19 9.93
N PHE A 66 3.57 -9.98 10.49
CA PHE A 66 2.85 -8.88 9.84
C PHE A 66 3.47 -8.55 8.47
N LEU A 67 4.78 -8.36 8.36
CA LEU A 67 5.42 -8.10 7.07
C LEU A 67 5.28 -9.28 6.10
N ARG A 68 5.36 -10.53 6.60
CA ARG A 68 5.30 -11.75 5.77
C ARG A 68 3.92 -12.04 5.20
N ASN A 69 2.88 -11.87 6.02
CA ASN A 69 1.56 -12.48 5.77
C ASN A 69 0.43 -11.47 5.57
N ASN A 70 0.65 -10.20 5.94
CA ASN A 70 -0.40 -9.18 5.96
C ASN A 70 -0.25 -8.11 4.86
N PHE A 71 0.73 -8.24 3.96
CA PHE A 71 0.85 -7.39 2.78
C PHE A 71 0.26 -8.04 1.53
N TYR A 72 -0.56 -7.27 0.80
CA TYR A 72 -0.99 -7.56 -0.55
C TYR A 72 -0.40 -6.52 -1.50
N VAL A 73 0.55 -6.94 -2.34
CA VAL A 73 1.36 -6.02 -3.15
C VAL A 73 1.97 -4.94 -2.25
N ASP A 74 1.59 -3.68 -2.37
CA ASP A 74 2.11 -2.57 -1.55
C ASP A 74 1.23 -2.18 -0.37
N ASP A 75 0.04 -2.78 -0.23
CA ASP A 75 -0.92 -2.51 0.84
C ASP A 75 -0.74 -3.51 2.01
N GLY A 76 -0.28 -3.00 3.16
CA GLY A 76 -0.20 -3.73 4.42
C GLY A 76 -1.48 -3.58 5.23
N LEU A 77 -2.03 -4.69 5.73
CA LEU A 77 -3.31 -4.70 6.44
C LEU A 77 -3.33 -5.65 7.64
N LYS A 78 -3.60 -5.10 8.83
CA LYS A 78 -3.75 -5.90 10.05
C LYS A 78 -4.84 -5.34 10.95
N SER A 79 -5.48 -6.24 11.70
CA SER A 79 -6.39 -5.93 12.78
C SER A 79 -5.79 -6.48 14.10
N VAL A 80 -5.78 -5.66 15.16
CA VAL A 80 -5.33 -6.04 16.52
C VAL A 80 -6.34 -5.64 17.62
N THR A 81 -6.37 -6.40 18.71
CA THR A 81 -7.44 -6.37 19.73
C THR A 81 -7.44 -5.14 20.64
N SER A 82 -6.33 -4.41 20.74
CA SER A 82 -6.21 -3.22 21.58
C SER A 82 -5.51 -2.07 20.87
N ILE A 83 -5.69 -0.85 21.40
CA ILE A 83 -4.98 0.35 20.93
C ILE A 83 -3.48 0.22 21.18
N ASP A 84 -3.08 -0.29 22.35
CA ASP A 84 -1.67 -0.48 22.70
C ASP A 84 -0.97 -1.43 21.72
N ASP A 85 -1.62 -2.55 21.36
CA ASP A 85 -1.10 -3.47 20.34
C ASP A 85 -0.96 -2.77 18.99
N ALA A 86 -1.90 -1.90 18.64
CA ALA A 86 -1.90 -1.17 17.37
C ALA A 86 -0.77 -0.14 17.31
N VAL A 87 -0.57 0.60 18.39
CA VAL A 87 0.53 1.55 18.54
C VAL A 87 1.87 0.82 18.47
N ASN A 88 1.98 -0.31 19.18
CA ASN A 88 3.19 -1.13 19.18
C ASN A 88 3.51 -1.68 17.77
N LEU A 89 2.48 -2.21 17.09
CA LEU A 89 2.60 -2.72 15.73
C LEU A 89 3.06 -1.62 14.75
N VAL A 90 2.42 -0.45 14.76
CA VAL A 90 2.79 0.68 13.89
C VAL A 90 4.22 1.16 14.18
N LYS A 91 4.59 1.27 15.45
CA LYS A 91 5.91 1.74 15.85
C LYS A 91 7.01 0.76 15.41
N ARG A 92 6.94 -0.51 15.83
CA ARG A 92 7.97 -1.51 15.55
C ARG A 92 8.07 -1.86 14.07
N SER A 93 6.93 -1.91 13.35
CA SER A 93 6.97 -2.16 11.90
C SER A 93 7.63 -1.01 11.13
N ARG A 94 7.43 0.25 11.54
CA ARG A 94 8.13 1.41 10.96
C ARG A 94 9.62 1.36 11.26
N GLU A 95 10.00 1.03 12.48
CA GLU A 95 11.40 0.91 12.90
C GLU A 95 12.12 -0.20 12.12
N MET A 96 11.53 -1.40 12.02
CA MET A 96 12.06 -2.52 11.25
C MET A 96 12.23 -2.15 9.76
N CYS A 97 11.21 -1.58 9.13
CA CYS A 97 11.30 -1.17 7.72
C CYS A 97 12.35 -0.07 7.50
N ASN A 98 12.48 0.87 8.43
CA ASN A 98 13.46 1.96 8.33
C ASN A 98 14.91 1.46 8.35
N LYS A 99 15.21 0.28 8.93
CA LYS A 99 16.56 -0.32 8.90
C LYS A 99 17.10 -0.51 7.49
N VAL A 100 16.20 -0.70 6.52
CA VAL A 100 16.55 -0.88 5.09
C VAL A 100 16.08 0.29 4.22
N GLY A 101 15.74 1.43 4.82
CA GLY A 101 15.27 2.62 4.09
C GLY A 101 13.84 2.52 3.55
N LEU A 102 13.09 1.48 3.91
CA LEU A 102 11.66 1.38 3.61
C LEU A 102 10.88 2.22 4.62
N LYS A 103 10.08 3.17 4.14
CA LYS A 103 9.18 3.93 4.99
C LYS A 103 7.75 3.47 4.76
N LEU A 104 7.06 3.16 5.86
CA LEU A 104 5.63 2.89 5.85
C LEU A 104 4.88 4.22 5.96
N HIS A 105 3.89 4.44 5.12
CA HIS A 105 3.12 5.70 5.08
C HIS A 105 1.67 5.46 4.65
N LYS A 106 0.89 6.54 4.51
CA LYS A 106 -0.54 6.51 4.16
C LYS A 106 -1.36 5.66 5.14
N PHE A 107 -1.05 5.76 6.43
CA PHE A 107 -1.77 5.06 7.47
C PHE A 107 -3.25 5.46 7.50
N GLN A 108 -4.11 4.47 7.70
CA GLN A 108 -5.54 4.60 7.93
C GLN A 108 -5.95 3.68 9.08
N SER A 109 -6.85 4.16 9.95
CA SER A 109 -7.39 3.38 11.05
C SER A 109 -8.81 3.83 11.42
N ASN A 110 -9.59 2.89 11.95
CA ASN A 110 -10.88 3.16 12.61
C ASN A 110 -10.73 3.78 14.00
N SER A 111 -9.52 3.78 14.58
CA SER A 111 -9.25 4.48 15.84
C SER A 111 -8.69 5.88 15.62
N LYS A 112 -9.43 6.89 16.09
CA LYS A 112 -8.97 8.29 16.16
C LYS A 112 -7.78 8.46 17.09
N GLU A 113 -7.73 7.70 18.19
CA GLU A 113 -6.62 7.71 19.14
C GLU A 113 -5.31 7.26 18.47
N LEU A 114 -5.35 6.15 17.71
CA LEU A 114 -4.19 5.71 16.95
C LEU A 114 -3.80 6.74 15.88
N LEU A 115 -4.76 7.30 15.15
CA LEU A 115 -4.50 8.32 14.13
C LEU A 115 -3.81 9.56 14.73
N ASN A 116 -4.20 9.99 15.93
CA ASN A 116 -3.56 11.11 16.63
C ASN A 116 -2.08 10.87 16.92
N LEU A 117 -1.68 9.63 17.19
CA LEU A 117 -0.29 9.24 17.44
C LEU A 117 0.55 9.13 16.16
N ILE A 118 -0.09 9.04 14.99
CA ILE A 118 0.60 8.95 13.70
C ILE A 118 0.85 10.37 13.15
N PRO A 119 2.09 10.69 12.72
CA PRO A 119 2.40 11.98 12.10
C PRO A 119 1.54 12.26 10.86
N ILE A 120 1.08 13.51 10.70
CA ILE A 120 0.13 13.92 9.64
C ILE A 120 0.67 13.59 8.24
N GLU A 121 1.97 13.74 8.03
CA GLU A 121 2.66 13.44 6.77
C GLU A 121 2.51 11.97 6.36
N ASP A 122 2.41 11.07 7.33
CA ASP A 122 2.33 9.63 7.16
C ASP A 122 0.89 9.13 7.15
N ARG A 123 -0.12 9.98 7.42
CA ARG A 123 -1.54 9.63 7.26
C ARG A 123 -1.95 9.58 5.79
N ALA A 124 -2.99 8.81 5.47
CA ALA A 124 -3.57 8.82 4.13
C ALA A 124 -4.11 10.20 3.75
N LYS A 125 -4.14 10.50 2.45
CA LYS A 125 -4.49 11.84 1.91
C LYS A 125 -5.80 12.39 2.50
N ASP A 126 -6.82 11.54 2.57
CA ASP A 126 -8.16 11.94 3.03
C ASP A 126 -8.24 12.17 4.55
N LEU A 127 -7.19 11.80 5.30
CA LEU A 127 -7.09 11.94 6.75
C LEU A 127 -6.15 13.08 7.18
N LYS A 128 -5.44 13.74 6.24
CA LYS A 128 -4.44 14.77 6.58
C LYS A 128 -5.05 16.07 7.10
N ASN A 129 -6.21 16.44 6.58
CA ASN A 129 -6.88 17.71 6.89
C ASN A 129 -8.13 17.50 7.77
N LEU A 130 -8.30 16.30 8.33
CA LEU A 130 -9.47 15.93 9.11
C LEU A 130 -9.29 16.40 10.57
N ASP A 131 -10.25 17.12 11.12
CA ASP A 131 -10.30 17.39 12.55
C ASP A 131 -10.81 16.14 13.27
N LEU A 132 -9.88 15.35 13.82
CA LEU A 132 -10.21 14.09 14.48
C LEU A 132 -11.13 14.25 15.70
N LEU A 133 -11.25 15.45 16.28
CA LEU A 133 -12.15 15.70 17.42
C LEU A 133 -13.60 15.86 16.97
N ASN A 134 -13.83 16.61 15.89
CA ASN A 134 -15.17 17.02 15.48
C ASN A 134 -15.70 16.31 14.23
N ASP A 135 -14.81 15.88 13.33
CA ASP A 135 -15.20 15.27 12.06
C ASP A 135 -15.42 13.76 12.18
N LYS A 136 -16.28 13.23 11.32
CA LYS A 136 -16.44 11.78 11.12
C LYS A 136 -15.32 11.23 10.24
N LEU A 137 -14.90 10.00 10.50
CA LEU A 137 -13.91 9.35 9.65
C LEU A 137 -14.50 9.09 8.24
N PRO A 138 -13.75 9.40 7.18
CA PRO A 138 -14.25 9.33 5.81
C PRO A 138 -14.43 7.89 5.33
N ILE A 139 -15.21 7.75 4.25
CA ILE A 139 -15.23 6.54 3.44
C ILE A 139 -14.03 6.59 2.50
N THR A 140 -13.19 5.56 2.53
CA THR A 140 -11.95 5.52 1.71
C THR A 140 -11.94 4.29 0.81
N LYS A 141 -11.20 4.35 -0.30
CA LYS A 141 -11.00 3.19 -1.18
C LYS A 141 -9.80 2.38 -0.74
N THR A 142 -9.98 1.07 -0.66
CA THR A 142 -8.91 0.13 -0.36
C THR A 142 -9.05 -1.10 -1.23
N LEU A 143 -8.02 -1.41 -2.02
CA LEU A 143 -7.98 -2.61 -2.87
C LEU A 143 -9.30 -2.85 -3.64
N GLY A 144 -9.80 -1.80 -4.29
CA GLY A 144 -11.02 -1.87 -5.11
C GLY A 144 -12.36 -1.77 -4.36
N ILE A 145 -12.38 -1.89 -3.02
CA ILE A 145 -13.59 -1.79 -2.19
C ILE A 145 -13.64 -0.47 -1.39
N GLN A 146 -14.83 -0.05 -0.99
CA GLN A 146 -14.98 1.11 -0.09
C GLN A 146 -14.93 0.62 1.36
N TRP A 147 -14.14 1.27 2.19
CA TRP A 147 -14.11 1.06 3.62
C TRP A 147 -14.69 2.29 4.32
N CYS A 148 -15.82 2.10 4.97
CA CYS A 148 -16.40 3.08 5.88
C CYS A 148 -15.70 2.94 7.22
N ILE A 149 -14.68 3.78 7.42
CA ILE A 149 -13.75 3.70 8.55
C ILE A 149 -14.51 3.85 9.88
N GLU A 150 -15.43 4.80 9.97
CA GLU A 150 -16.20 5.11 11.18
C GLU A 150 -16.98 3.90 11.71
N SER A 151 -17.65 3.18 10.79
CA SER A 151 -18.47 2.01 11.14
C SER A 151 -17.71 0.68 11.06
N ASP A 152 -16.43 0.73 10.71
CA ASP A 152 -15.59 -0.41 10.34
C ASP A 152 -16.30 -1.42 9.43
N SER A 153 -16.88 -0.92 8.33
CA SER A 153 -17.64 -1.75 7.39
C SER A 153 -17.16 -1.56 5.96
N PHE A 154 -17.05 -2.68 5.23
CA PHE A 154 -16.82 -2.63 3.79
C PHE A 154 -18.13 -2.42 3.07
N GLN A 155 -18.13 -1.45 2.17
CA GLN A 155 -19.25 -1.12 1.32
C GLN A 155 -18.86 -1.35 -0.14
N PHE A 156 -19.87 -1.70 -0.91
CA PHE A 156 -19.74 -1.88 -2.34
C PHE A 156 -20.58 -0.82 -3.03
N ARG A 157 -19.94 -0.09 -3.94
CA ARG A 157 -20.63 0.86 -4.80
C ARG A 157 -20.23 0.59 -6.23
N ILE A 158 -21.15 -0.02 -6.98
CA ILE A 158 -20.98 -0.28 -8.40
C ILE A 158 -21.46 0.97 -9.14
N GLU A 159 -20.52 1.76 -9.65
CA GLU A 159 -20.83 2.86 -10.55
C GLU A 159 -20.51 2.43 -11.98
N LEU A 160 -21.56 2.15 -12.74
CA LEU A 160 -21.44 1.93 -14.17
C LEU A 160 -21.16 3.27 -14.83
N THR A 161 -19.88 3.54 -15.08
CA THR A 161 -19.45 4.72 -15.82
C THR A 161 -19.64 4.47 -17.31
N ASN A 162 -20.31 5.41 -18.00
CA ASN A 162 -20.39 5.41 -19.46
C ASN A 162 -19.00 5.66 -20.02
N LYS A 163 -18.26 4.58 -20.31
CA LYS A 163 -16.96 4.64 -20.97
C LYS A 163 -17.16 4.56 -22.48
N PRO A 164 -16.27 5.20 -23.29
CA PRO A 164 -16.34 5.09 -24.73
C PRO A 164 -16.28 3.63 -25.17
N LEU A 165 -17.07 3.25 -26.18
CA LEU A 165 -17.11 1.91 -26.79
C LEU A 165 -15.82 1.61 -27.56
N THR A 166 -14.73 1.49 -26.82
CA THR A 166 -13.39 1.13 -27.29
C THR A 166 -12.95 -0.12 -26.54
N GLY A 167 -12.01 -0.89 -27.09
CA GLY A 167 -11.46 -2.06 -26.37
C GLY A 167 -10.96 -1.71 -24.95
N ARG A 168 -10.37 -0.51 -24.78
CA ARG A 168 -9.96 0.03 -23.47
C ARG A 168 -11.15 0.33 -22.56
N GLY A 169 -12.23 0.89 -23.10
CA GLY A 169 -13.46 1.17 -22.34
C GLY A 169 -14.13 -0.11 -21.83
N ILE A 170 -14.27 -1.11 -22.69
CA ILE A 170 -14.86 -2.42 -22.34
C ILE A 170 -13.99 -3.11 -21.28
N LEU A 171 -12.67 -3.20 -21.50
CA LEU A 171 -11.75 -3.84 -20.55
C LEU A 171 -11.77 -3.12 -19.20
N SER A 172 -11.83 -1.80 -19.20
CA SER A 172 -11.87 -1.01 -17.96
C SER A 172 -13.20 -1.19 -17.21
N THR A 173 -14.33 -1.41 -17.89
CA THR A 173 -15.61 -1.75 -17.24
C THR A 173 -15.57 -3.17 -16.67
N LEU A 174 -15.12 -4.16 -17.44
CA LEU A 174 -14.99 -5.54 -16.97
C LEU A 174 -14.03 -5.66 -15.78
N SER A 175 -12.87 -5.02 -15.86
CA SER A 175 -11.87 -5.04 -14.78
C SER A 175 -12.42 -4.49 -13.47
N SER A 176 -13.26 -3.44 -13.54
CA SER A 176 -13.90 -2.89 -12.33
C SER A 176 -14.85 -3.87 -11.64
N MET A 177 -15.46 -4.79 -12.39
CA MET A 177 -16.29 -5.87 -11.84
C MET A 177 -15.44 -7.03 -11.29
N TYR A 178 -14.28 -7.33 -11.89
CA TYR A 178 -13.40 -8.40 -11.45
C TYR A 178 -12.61 -8.04 -10.18
N GLU A 179 -12.09 -6.81 -10.08
CA GLU A 179 -11.44 -6.31 -8.86
C GLU A 179 -12.39 -6.43 -7.65
N PHE A 180 -13.69 -6.26 -7.86
CA PHE A 180 -14.73 -6.39 -6.84
C PHE A 180 -14.87 -7.82 -6.26
N PHE A 181 -14.78 -8.88 -7.08
CA PHE A 181 -15.02 -10.25 -6.62
C PHE A 181 -13.81 -10.91 -5.96
N LEU A 182 -12.60 -10.69 -6.49
CA LEU A 182 -11.40 -11.38 -6.01
C LEU A 182 -10.86 -10.79 -4.70
N LEU A 183 -10.96 -9.46 -4.53
CA LEU A 183 -10.37 -8.77 -3.38
C LEU A 183 -11.26 -8.81 -2.14
N SER A 184 -12.58 -8.87 -2.32
CA SER A 184 -13.54 -9.03 -1.20
C SER A 184 -13.36 -10.37 -0.46
N TYR A 185 -13.05 -11.46 -1.17
CA TYR A 185 -12.84 -12.78 -0.56
C TYR A 185 -11.60 -12.84 0.34
N PHE A 186 -10.50 -12.21 -0.09
CA PHE A 186 -9.27 -12.10 0.71
C PHE A 186 -9.45 -11.20 1.94
N TRP A 187 -10.27 -10.16 1.83
CA TRP A 187 -10.47 -9.15 2.88
C TRP A 187 -11.47 -9.55 3.96
N VAL A 188 -12.66 -10.02 3.57
CA VAL A 188 -13.75 -10.29 4.53
C VAL A 188 -13.37 -11.39 5.53
N ASN A 189 -12.53 -12.34 5.13
CA ASN A 189 -12.09 -13.44 6.01
C ASN A 189 -10.93 -13.06 6.97
N ARG A 190 -10.23 -11.94 6.74
CA ARG A 190 -9.08 -11.51 7.56
C ARG A 190 -9.38 -10.30 8.46
N PHE A 191 -10.53 -9.65 8.27
CA PHE A 191 -11.00 -8.55 9.12
C PHE A 191 -12.00 -9.07 10.16
N TYR A 192 -11.60 -9.06 11.42
CA TYR A 192 -12.48 -9.32 12.54
C TYR A 192 -13.15 -8.02 12.96
N LYS A 193 -14.47 -8.04 13.19
CA LYS A 193 -15.22 -6.90 13.76
C LYS A 193 -14.73 -6.61 15.18
N ASN A 194 -14.71 -5.33 15.57
CA ASN A 194 -14.31 -4.80 16.91
C ASN A 194 -12.80 -4.76 17.17
N VAL A 195 -12.00 -4.47 16.15
CA VAL A 195 -10.54 -4.60 16.19
C VAL A 195 -9.92 -3.35 15.55
N VAL A 196 -8.73 -2.92 16.00
CA VAL A 196 -8.03 -1.74 15.46
C VAL A 196 -7.44 -2.10 14.11
N ALA A 197 -8.04 -1.56 13.06
CA ALA A 197 -7.65 -1.76 11.67
C ALA A 197 -6.50 -0.82 11.29
N ILE A 198 -5.45 -1.34 10.66
CA ILE A 198 -4.35 -0.54 10.13
C ILE A 198 -4.17 -0.90 8.66
N LYS A 199 -4.35 0.07 7.78
CA LYS A 199 -3.89 -0.01 6.39
C LYS A 199 -2.74 0.96 6.18
N LEU A 200 -1.70 0.52 5.49
CA LEU A 200 -0.55 1.35 5.11
C LEU A 200 -0.01 0.96 3.74
N ILE A 201 0.71 1.87 3.10
CA ILE A 201 1.38 1.67 1.81
C ILE A 201 2.90 1.88 2.01
N GLY A 202 3.74 1.00 1.45
CA GLY A 202 5.21 1.18 1.46
C GLY A 202 5.72 2.21 0.44
N THR A 203 6.75 3.01 0.79
CA THR A 203 7.13 4.31 0.17
C THR A 203 7.55 4.43 -1.29
N ASN A 204 7.30 5.63 -1.85
CA ASN A 204 8.24 6.33 -2.73
C ASN A 204 9.24 7.16 -1.92
N ARG A 205 10.53 7.13 -2.31
CA ARG A 205 11.42 8.30 -2.19
C ARG A 205 11.70 8.74 -3.63
N LEU A 206 11.43 10.00 -3.94
CA LEU A 206 11.85 10.65 -5.17
C LEU A 206 13.36 10.43 -5.32
N LEU A 207 13.75 9.52 -6.21
CA LEU A 207 15.03 9.68 -6.87
C LEU A 207 14.89 10.99 -7.64
N LYS A 208 15.53 12.05 -7.13
CA LYS A 208 16.04 13.07 -8.03
C LYS A 208 16.88 12.30 -9.05
N PHE A 209 16.41 12.26 -10.29
CA PHE A 209 17.27 11.95 -11.41
C PHE A 209 18.45 12.93 -11.32
N CYS A 210 19.60 12.42 -10.92
CA CYS A 210 20.90 13.01 -11.14
C CYS A 210 21.74 11.92 -11.78
#